data_AF-A0A377LSJ4-F1
#
_entry.id   AF-A0A377LSJ4-F1
#
_cell.length_a   1.000
_cell.length_b   1.000
_cell.length_c   1.000
_cell.angle_alpha   90.00
_cell.angle_beta   90.00
_cell.angle_gamma   90.00
#
_symmetry.space_group_name_H-M   'P 1'
#
loop_
_entity.id
_entity.type
_entity.pdbx_description
1 polymer ?
#
loop_
_entity_poly.entity_id
_entity_poly.type
_entity_poly.pdbx_seq_one_letter_code
_entity_poly.pdbx_strand_id
1 'polypeptide(L)'
;MVASVVLLSYALAFVMPSNMGRIALLMPIVAAMAKRAGIADGSRAWFGLALAVGFGTFQLSATILPANVPNLVMSGAAEGSYGIHLNYVPYLLLHTPVLGILKGLILIGLICWLFPGSPKPPRDLAPAEPMGRDEKRLAWLLAVVLGMWVTESWHGVGPAWTGLAASVIVMLPRVGFITGEEFSAGVNMRTCIYVAGILGLAIVVTQTGIGPAVGEALLKIMPLDADRPFTSFLALTGITTALNFIMTANGVPALYTTLAQNFSEATGFPLLSVIMIQVLGYSTPLLPYQASPIVVAMGLGKVPARAGMVLCLALAIATYLVLLPLDYLWFSVLGRL
;
A
#
# COMPACT_ATOMS: atom_id res chain seq x y z
N MET A 1 2.29 2.79 -22.29
CA MET A 1 2.39 1.43 -21.71
C MET A 1 2.69 1.47 -20.21
N VAL A 2 3.84 1.98 -19.76
CA VAL A 2 4.18 2.05 -18.32
C VAL A 2 3.09 2.74 -17.50
N ALA A 3 2.64 3.93 -17.92
CA ALA A 3 1.54 4.64 -17.27
C ALA A 3 0.26 3.79 -17.17
N SER A 4 -0.09 3.07 -18.24
CA SER A 4 -1.25 2.17 -18.26
C SER A 4 -1.11 1.04 -17.25
N VAL A 5 0.09 0.45 -17.13
CA VAL A 5 0.35 -0.61 -16.14
C VAL A 5 0.24 -0.07 -14.71
N VAL A 6 0.86 1.08 -14.43
CA VAL A 6 0.79 1.71 -13.10
C VAL A 6 -0.65 2.09 -12.75
N LEU A 7 -1.38 2.69 -13.68
CA LEU A 7 -2.80 3.03 -13.49
C LEU A 7 -3.66 1.79 -13.27
N LEU A 8 -3.42 0.71 -14.02
CA LEU A 8 -4.14 -0.55 -13.84
C LEU A 8 -3.82 -1.18 -12.48
N SER A 9 -2.55 -1.18 -12.05
CA SER A 9 -2.14 -1.64 -10.72
C SER A 9 -2.80 -0.85 -9.60
N TYR A 10 -2.92 0.47 -9.78
CA TYR A 10 -3.56 1.34 -8.80
C TYR A 10 -5.08 1.20 -8.80
N ALA A 11 -5.72 1.16 -9.97
CA ALA A 11 -7.17 0.95 -10.09
C ALA A 11 -7.59 -0.39 -9.50
N LEU A 12 -6.83 -1.46 -9.75
CA LEU A 12 -7.12 -2.78 -9.19
C LEU A 12 -6.98 -2.80 -7.66
N ALA A 13 -6.23 -1.87 -7.06
CA ALA A 13 -6.10 -1.76 -5.61
C ALA A 13 -7.41 -1.36 -4.92
N PHE A 14 -8.32 -0.66 -5.60
CA PHE A 14 -9.66 -0.35 -5.07
C PHE A 14 -10.55 -1.59 -4.98
N VAL A 15 -10.25 -2.61 -5.78
CA VAL A 15 -11.07 -3.82 -5.93
C VAL A 15 -10.50 -4.99 -5.14
N MET A 16 -9.19 -5.20 -5.29
CA MET A 16 -8.51 -6.39 -4.82
C MET A 16 -7.55 -6.02 -3.70
N PRO A 17 -7.83 -6.39 -2.44
CA PRO A 17 -7.00 -5.97 -1.32
C PRO A 17 -5.62 -6.63 -1.32
N SER A 18 -5.50 -7.84 -1.88
CA SER A 18 -4.24 -8.59 -1.87
C SER A 18 -3.22 -8.05 -2.89
N ASN A 19 -2.11 -7.47 -2.40
CA ASN A 19 -0.96 -7.10 -3.22
C ASN A 19 -0.40 -8.30 -4.01
N MET A 20 -0.26 -9.45 -3.34
CA MET A 20 0.28 -10.66 -3.97
C MET A 20 -0.64 -11.18 -5.09
N GLY A 21 -1.95 -11.21 -4.82
CA GLY A 21 -2.94 -11.65 -5.81
C GLY A 21 -2.99 -10.71 -7.01
N ARG A 22 -2.94 -9.39 -6.79
CA ARG A 22 -2.86 -8.40 -7.88
C ARG A 22 -1.62 -8.60 -8.74
N ILE A 23 -0.46 -8.83 -8.14
CA ILE A 23 0.78 -9.07 -8.89
C ILE A 23 0.69 -10.35 -9.71
N ALA A 24 0.20 -11.44 -9.11
CA ALA A 24 0.03 -12.72 -9.80
C ALA A 24 -0.92 -12.62 -11.00
N LEU A 25 -1.98 -11.80 -10.90
CA LEU A 25 -2.93 -11.54 -11.98
C LEU A 25 -2.37 -10.59 -13.05
N LEU A 26 -1.73 -9.50 -12.64
CA LEU A 26 -1.26 -8.46 -13.56
C LEU A 26 -0.01 -8.88 -14.33
N MET A 27 0.89 -9.66 -13.73
CA MET A 27 2.13 -10.06 -14.39
C MET A 27 1.91 -10.79 -15.74
N PRO A 28 1.06 -11.84 -15.85
CA PRO A 28 0.80 -12.50 -17.13
C PRO A 28 0.07 -11.58 -18.13
N ILE A 29 -0.83 -10.70 -17.68
CA ILE A 29 -1.50 -9.71 -18.53
C ILE A 29 -0.48 -8.76 -19.15
N VAL A 30 0.41 -8.22 -18.31
CA VAL A 30 1.47 -7.31 -18.75
C VAL A 30 2.49 -8.01 -19.63
N ALA A 31 2.80 -9.29 -19.39
CA ALA A 31 3.62 -10.11 -20.29
C ALA A 31 2.99 -10.25 -21.68
N ALA A 32 1.68 -10.55 -21.74
CA ALA A 32 0.96 -10.63 -23.01
C ALA A 32 0.95 -9.27 -23.74
N MET A 33 0.74 -8.17 -23.01
CA MET A 33 0.82 -6.81 -23.57
C MET A 33 2.23 -6.48 -24.08
N ALA A 34 3.27 -6.83 -23.34
CA ALA A 34 4.67 -6.62 -23.71
C ALA A 34 5.00 -7.38 -25.00
N LYS A 35 4.62 -8.65 -25.10
CA LYS A 35 4.82 -9.49 -26.27
C LYS A 35 4.12 -8.92 -27.51
N ARG A 36 2.88 -8.46 -27.38
CA ARG A 36 2.14 -7.78 -28.48
C ARG A 36 2.81 -6.47 -28.92
N ALA A 37 3.46 -5.76 -28.01
CA ALA A 37 4.22 -4.56 -28.30
C ALA A 37 5.66 -4.82 -28.81
N GLY A 38 6.04 -6.09 -29.01
CA GLY A 38 7.38 -6.48 -29.47
C GLY A 38 8.47 -6.29 -28.42
N ILE A 39 8.12 -6.21 -27.14
CA ILE A 39 9.08 -6.18 -26.03
C ILE A 39 9.49 -7.62 -25.71
N ALA A 40 10.78 -7.91 -25.84
CA ALA A 40 11.33 -9.23 -25.53
C ALA A 40 11.39 -9.48 -24.02
N ASP A 41 11.12 -10.71 -23.61
CA ASP A 41 11.29 -11.17 -22.24
C ASP A 41 12.75 -10.98 -21.79
N GLY A 42 12.95 -10.59 -20.53
CA GLY A 42 14.28 -10.33 -19.99
C GLY A 42 14.98 -9.07 -20.51
N SER A 43 14.34 -8.29 -21.39
CA SER A 43 14.85 -6.99 -21.82
C SER A 43 14.73 -5.94 -20.71
N ARG A 44 15.49 -4.84 -20.83
CA ARG A 44 15.37 -3.70 -19.90
C ARG A 44 13.95 -3.14 -19.85
N ALA A 45 13.29 -3.04 -21.00
CA ALA A 45 11.91 -2.56 -21.09
C ALA A 45 10.91 -3.51 -20.39
N TRP A 46 11.12 -4.83 -20.52
CA TRP A 46 10.34 -5.82 -19.77
C TRP A 46 10.51 -5.65 -18.26
N PHE A 47 11.74 -5.46 -17.78
CA PHE A 47 11.99 -5.21 -16.35
C PHE A 47 11.27 -3.96 -15.86
N GLY A 48 11.23 -2.89 -16.65
CA GLY A 48 10.44 -1.70 -16.33
C GLY A 48 8.95 -2.00 -16.13
N LEU A 49 8.36 -2.82 -17.00
CA LEU A 49 6.95 -3.22 -16.89
C LEU A 49 6.68 -4.14 -15.70
N ALA A 50 7.54 -5.12 -15.44
CA ALA A 50 7.41 -6.00 -14.27
C ALA A 50 7.57 -5.22 -12.94
N LEU A 51 8.50 -4.27 -12.90
CA LEU A 51 8.68 -3.37 -11.75
C LEU A 51 7.50 -2.41 -11.60
N ALA A 52 6.91 -1.93 -12.70
CA ALA A 52 5.68 -1.13 -12.65
C ALA A 52 4.54 -1.87 -11.94
N VAL A 53 4.36 -3.17 -12.23
CA VAL A 53 3.38 -4.01 -11.54
C VAL A 53 3.70 -4.11 -10.05
N GLY A 54 4.94 -4.47 -9.69
CA GLY A 54 5.32 -4.67 -8.28
C GLY A 54 5.22 -3.40 -7.43
N PHE A 55 5.87 -2.32 -7.88
CA PHE A 55 5.92 -1.05 -7.17
C PHE A 55 4.58 -0.32 -7.20
N GLY A 56 3.89 -0.31 -8.35
CA GLY A 56 2.57 0.29 -8.46
C GLY A 56 1.55 -0.41 -7.56
N THR A 57 1.58 -1.74 -7.51
CA THR A 57 0.68 -2.52 -6.65
C THR A 57 0.97 -2.27 -5.17
N PHE A 58 2.24 -2.35 -4.74
CA PHE A 58 2.59 -2.21 -3.32
C PHE A 58 2.52 -0.77 -2.82
N GLN A 59 3.23 0.17 -3.47
CA GLN A 59 3.43 1.50 -2.91
C GLN A 59 2.20 2.39 -3.06
N LEU A 60 1.52 2.35 -4.20
CA LEU A 60 0.37 3.23 -4.43
C LEU A 60 -0.86 2.75 -3.67
N SER A 61 -1.02 1.43 -3.51
CA SER A 61 -2.11 0.88 -2.71
C SER A 61 -2.03 1.22 -1.23
N ALA A 62 -0.88 1.69 -0.73
CA ALA A 62 -0.76 2.29 0.61
C ALA A 62 -1.79 3.39 0.85
N THR A 63 -2.22 4.10 -0.18
CA THR A 63 -3.22 5.18 -0.07
C THR A 63 -4.66 4.72 0.14
N ILE A 64 -4.94 3.41 -0.03
CA ILE A 64 -6.28 2.85 0.06
C ILE A 64 -6.30 1.92 1.27
N LEU A 65 -7.07 2.28 2.30
CA LEU A 65 -7.03 1.62 3.61
C LEU A 65 -7.14 0.08 3.55
N PRO A 66 -8.13 -0.54 2.88
CA PRO A 66 -8.23 -2.01 2.83
C PRO A 66 -7.25 -2.67 1.84
N ALA A 67 -6.49 -1.88 1.07
CA ALA A 67 -5.79 -2.40 -0.10
C ALA A 67 -4.41 -3.00 0.20
N ASN A 68 -3.97 -3.10 1.45
CA ASN A 68 -2.71 -3.75 1.75
C ASN A 68 -2.62 -4.19 3.22
N VAL A 69 -1.72 -5.13 3.48
CA VAL A 69 -1.50 -5.69 4.82
C VAL A 69 -1.01 -4.65 5.84
N PRO A 70 -0.01 -3.80 5.54
CA PRO A 70 0.42 -2.74 6.46
C PRO A 70 -0.72 -1.86 6.98
N ASN A 71 -1.63 -1.42 6.10
CA ASN A 71 -2.77 -0.59 6.47
C ASN A 71 -3.74 -1.33 7.40
N LEU A 72 -3.99 -2.62 7.16
CA LEU A 72 -4.84 -3.44 8.02
C LEU A 72 -4.20 -3.66 9.39
N VAL A 73 -2.88 -3.88 9.45
CA VAL A 73 -2.14 -3.99 10.70
C VAL A 73 -2.16 -2.66 11.46
N MET A 74 -1.96 -1.54 10.77
CA MET A 74 -2.05 -0.19 11.34
C MET A 74 -3.45 0.07 11.92
N SER A 75 -4.49 -0.22 11.15
CA SER A 75 -5.88 -0.05 11.60
C SER A 75 -6.19 -0.92 12.82
N GLY A 76 -5.78 -2.19 12.80
CA GLY A 76 -5.96 -3.09 13.93
C GLY A 76 -5.15 -2.68 15.17
N ALA A 77 -3.94 -2.15 14.98
CA ALA A 77 -3.10 -1.66 16.07
C ALA A 77 -3.65 -0.35 16.67
N ALA A 78 -4.20 0.54 15.84
CA ALA A 78 -4.82 1.78 16.29
C ALA A 78 -6.10 1.50 17.10
N GLU A 79 -6.93 0.55 16.64
CA GLU A 79 -8.12 0.10 17.35
C GLU A 79 -7.75 -0.61 18.66
N GLY A 80 -6.82 -1.57 18.62
CA GLY A 80 -6.42 -2.34 19.80
C GLY A 80 -5.66 -1.54 20.86
N SER A 81 -4.87 -0.53 20.47
CA SER A 81 -4.06 0.26 21.41
C SER A 81 -4.79 1.50 21.92
N TYR A 82 -5.62 2.12 21.08
CA TYR A 82 -6.20 3.44 21.36
C TYR A 82 -7.72 3.53 21.15
N GLY A 83 -8.38 2.45 20.72
CA GLY A 83 -9.81 2.47 20.39
C GLY A 83 -10.15 3.35 19.18
N ILE A 84 -9.16 3.67 18.34
CA ILE A 84 -9.34 4.56 17.18
C ILE A 84 -9.72 3.73 15.96
N HIS A 85 -10.91 3.98 15.41
CA HIS A 85 -11.33 3.42 14.13
C HIS A 85 -10.93 4.34 12.98
N LEU A 86 -10.24 3.78 11.98
CA LEU A 86 -9.80 4.52 10.81
C LEU A 86 -10.88 4.51 9.73
N ASN A 87 -11.41 5.69 9.42
CA ASN A 87 -12.43 5.87 8.39
C ASN A 87 -11.80 5.90 6.99
N TYR A 88 -12.51 5.36 5.99
CA TYR A 88 -12.00 5.23 4.62
C TYR A 88 -11.75 6.57 3.92
N VAL A 89 -12.75 7.47 3.90
CA VAL A 89 -12.67 8.72 3.12
C VAL A 89 -11.59 9.68 3.63
N PRO A 90 -11.50 9.97 4.95
CA PRO A 90 -10.42 10.83 5.47
C PRO A 90 -9.03 10.26 5.18
N TYR A 91 -8.88 8.93 5.27
CA TYR A 91 -7.64 8.25 4.95
C TYR A 91 -7.26 8.39 3.47
N LEU A 92 -8.22 8.14 2.58
CA LEU A 92 -8.02 8.25 1.14
C LEU A 92 -7.64 9.70 0.75
N LEU A 93 -8.35 10.70 1.27
CA LEU A 93 -8.06 12.11 1.00
C LEU A 93 -6.70 12.56 1.52
N LEU A 94 -6.27 12.03 2.66
CA LEU A 94 -4.97 12.37 3.25
C LEU A 94 -3.82 11.85 2.37
N HIS A 95 -3.90 10.60 1.91
CA HIS A 95 -2.76 9.96 1.24
C HIS A 95 -2.80 9.99 -0.29
N THR A 96 -3.97 10.09 -0.92
CA THR A 96 -4.10 9.98 -2.39
C THR A 96 -3.36 11.06 -3.16
N PRO A 97 -3.43 12.37 -2.83
CA PRO A 97 -2.80 13.42 -3.65
C PRO A 97 -1.28 13.25 -3.78
N VAL A 98 -0.59 13.03 -2.65
CA VAL A 98 0.87 12.98 -2.61
C VAL A 98 1.38 11.56 -2.87
N LEU A 99 0.92 10.58 -2.07
CA LEU A 99 1.43 9.21 -2.13
C LEU A 99 0.78 8.35 -3.23
N GLY A 100 -0.39 8.74 -3.73
CA GLY A 100 -1.09 8.03 -4.80
C GLY A 100 -0.75 8.62 -6.16
N ILE A 101 -1.14 9.88 -6.38
CA ILE A 101 -1.03 10.55 -7.68
C ILE A 101 0.41 10.97 -7.94
N LEU A 102 0.99 11.82 -7.08
CA LEU A 102 2.31 12.37 -7.36
C LEU A 102 3.41 11.31 -7.33
N LYS A 103 3.39 10.41 -6.35
CA LYS A 103 4.27 9.24 -6.30
C LYS A 103 4.09 8.32 -7.50
N GLY A 104 2.86 8.13 -7.97
CA GLY A 104 2.56 7.38 -9.19
C GLY A 104 3.17 8.01 -10.44
N LEU A 105 3.09 9.33 -10.58
CA LEU A 105 3.71 10.07 -11.68
C LEU A 105 5.24 9.97 -11.65
N ILE A 106 5.86 10.11 -10.47
CA ILE A 106 7.30 9.94 -10.29
C ILE A 106 7.72 8.50 -10.64
N LEU A 107 6.97 7.50 -10.18
CA LEU A 107 7.22 6.10 -10.51
C LEU A 107 7.20 5.87 -12.04
N ILE A 108 6.21 6.42 -12.74
CA ILE A 108 6.12 6.34 -14.21
C ILE A 108 7.34 6.98 -14.86
N GLY A 109 7.71 8.20 -14.42
CA GLY A 109 8.86 8.93 -14.94
C GLY A 109 10.17 8.17 -14.74
N LEU A 110 10.41 7.65 -13.53
CA LEU A 110 11.60 6.88 -13.19
C LEU A 110 11.69 5.57 -13.99
N ILE A 111 10.58 4.87 -14.18
CA ILE A 111 10.58 3.64 -14.98
C ILE A 111 10.88 3.95 -16.44
N CYS A 112 10.25 4.97 -17.02
CA CYS A 112 10.52 5.39 -18.40
C CYS A 112 11.99 5.81 -18.61
N TRP A 113 12.61 6.43 -17.60
CA TRP A 113 14.00 6.90 -17.66
C TRP A 113 15.03 5.78 -17.44
N LEU A 114 14.84 4.92 -16.44
CA LEU A 114 15.79 3.86 -16.08
C LEU A 114 15.68 2.62 -16.99
N PHE A 115 14.47 2.36 -17.51
CA PHE A 115 14.12 1.19 -18.30
C PHE A 115 13.50 1.58 -19.65
N PRO A 116 14.22 2.35 -20.49
CA PRO A 116 13.69 2.78 -21.77
C PRO A 116 13.41 1.57 -22.67
N GLY A 117 12.31 1.67 -23.43
CA GLY A 117 11.88 0.67 -24.40
C GLY A 117 11.28 1.33 -25.63
N SER A 118 11.31 0.62 -26.76
CA SER A 118 10.73 1.08 -28.03
C SER A 118 9.54 0.18 -28.40
N PRO A 119 8.38 0.36 -27.75
CA PRO A 119 7.21 -0.45 -28.03
C PRO A 119 6.74 -0.21 -29.46
N LYS A 120 6.41 -1.28 -30.17
CA LYS A 120 5.80 -1.22 -31.50
C LYS A 120 4.27 -1.21 -31.36
N PRO A 121 3.55 -0.44 -32.19
CA PRO A 121 2.10 -0.46 -32.17
C PRO A 121 1.60 -1.89 -32.49
N PRO A 122 0.65 -2.43 -31.71
CA PRO A 122 0.11 -3.75 -31.96
C PRO A 122 -0.58 -3.77 -33.32
N ARG A 123 -0.24 -4.76 -34.16
CA ARG A 123 -0.77 -4.88 -35.53
C ARG A 123 -2.15 -5.54 -35.59
N ASP A 124 -2.53 -6.31 -34.58
CA ASP A 124 -3.85 -6.95 -34.45
C ASP A 124 -4.47 -6.64 -33.08
N LEU A 125 -5.42 -5.71 -33.07
CA LEU A 125 -6.33 -5.53 -31.94
C LEU A 125 -7.57 -6.38 -32.22
N ALA A 126 -7.64 -7.56 -31.60
CA ALA A 126 -8.90 -8.27 -31.53
C ALA A 126 -9.94 -7.35 -30.85
N PRO A 127 -11.16 -7.23 -31.38
CA PRO A 127 -12.19 -6.39 -30.78
C PRO A 127 -12.45 -6.83 -29.35
N ALA A 128 -12.57 -5.86 -28.44
CA ALA A 128 -12.93 -6.14 -27.05
C ALA A 128 -14.32 -6.79 -27.03
N GLU A 129 -14.44 -7.98 -26.46
CA GLU A 129 -15.74 -8.61 -26.28
C GLU A 129 -16.58 -7.78 -25.30
N PRO A 130 -17.88 -7.59 -25.58
CA PRO A 130 -18.76 -6.85 -24.69
C PRO A 130 -18.89 -7.58 -23.35
N MET A 131 -18.93 -6.80 -22.26
CA MET A 131 -19.00 -7.39 -20.91
C MET A 131 -20.16 -8.38 -20.76
N GLY A 132 -19.84 -9.56 -20.25
CA GLY A 132 -20.81 -10.61 -19.95
C GLY A 132 -21.79 -10.20 -18.85
N ARG A 133 -22.85 -11.00 -18.67
CA ARG A 133 -23.84 -10.75 -17.60
C ARG A 133 -23.21 -10.83 -16.21
N ASP A 134 -22.30 -11.77 -16.00
CA ASP A 134 -21.67 -11.98 -14.70
C ASP A 134 -20.67 -10.86 -14.38
N GLU A 135 -19.89 -10.41 -15.36
CA GLU A 135 -18.99 -9.25 -15.21
C GLU A 135 -19.75 -7.97 -14.87
N LYS A 136 -20.91 -7.74 -15.49
CA LYS A 136 -21.78 -6.58 -15.17
C LYS A 136 -22.32 -6.65 -13.75
N ARG A 137 -22.74 -7.82 -13.29
CA ARG A 137 -23.24 -7.99 -11.92
C ARG A 137 -22.12 -7.82 -10.89
N LEU A 138 -20.91 -8.33 -11.18
CA LEU A 138 -19.75 -8.13 -10.32
C LEU A 138 -19.32 -6.66 -10.26
N ALA A 139 -19.31 -5.97 -11.41
CA ALA A 139 -19.04 -4.53 -11.47
C ALA A 139 -20.08 -3.72 -10.67
N TRP A 140 -21.36 -4.12 -10.71
CA TRP A 140 -22.41 -3.50 -9.91
C TRP A 140 -22.20 -3.73 -8.40
N LEU A 141 -21.90 -4.97 -7.99
CA LEU A 141 -21.61 -5.26 -6.58
C LEU A 141 -20.40 -4.45 -6.09
N LEU A 142 -19.35 -4.36 -6.90
CA LEU A 142 -18.19 -3.53 -6.61
C LEU A 142 -18.59 -2.07 -6.40
N ALA A 143 -19.42 -1.52 -7.29
CA ALA A 143 -19.91 -0.15 -7.16
C ALA A 143 -20.71 0.05 -5.86
N VAL A 144 -21.49 -0.93 -5.43
CA VAL A 144 -22.20 -0.90 -4.14
C VAL A 144 -21.24 -0.91 -2.97
N VAL A 145 -20.21 -1.76 -2.99
CA VAL A 145 -19.20 -1.83 -1.91
C VAL A 145 -18.43 -0.51 -1.80
N LEU A 146 -17.99 0.05 -2.93
CA LEU A 146 -17.34 1.35 -2.98
C LEU A 146 -18.29 2.46 -2.49
N GLY A 147 -19.56 2.41 -2.89
CA GLY A 147 -20.60 3.32 -2.40
C GLY A 147 -20.72 3.28 -0.88
N MET A 148 -20.81 2.08 -0.30
CA MET A 148 -20.85 1.88 1.15
C MET A 148 -19.58 2.41 1.83
N TRP A 149 -18.38 2.19 1.28
CA TRP A 149 -17.16 2.79 1.85
C TRP A 149 -17.16 4.32 1.82
N VAL A 150 -17.67 4.92 0.74
CA VAL A 150 -17.77 6.39 0.62
C VAL A 150 -18.81 6.94 1.60
N THR A 151 -19.92 6.24 1.82
CA THR A 151 -20.98 6.65 2.75
C THR A 151 -20.75 6.20 4.19
N GLU A 152 -19.56 5.68 4.52
CA GLU A 152 -19.23 5.17 5.86
C GLU A 152 -19.57 6.16 6.96
N SER A 153 -19.27 7.45 6.75
CA SER A 153 -19.54 8.51 7.72
C SER A 153 -21.03 8.71 8.03
N TRP A 154 -21.95 8.19 7.19
CA TRP A 154 -23.39 8.31 7.39
C TRP A 154 -24.00 7.09 8.08
N HIS A 155 -23.52 5.88 7.77
CA HIS A 155 -24.08 4.65 8.32
C HIS A 155 -23.22 4.01 9.42
N GLY A 156 -21.98 4.46 9.63
CA GLY A 156 -21.09 4.02 10.71
C GLY A 156 -20.61 2.57 10.61
N VAL A 157 -20.74 1.93 9.45
CA VAL A 157 -20.31 0.54 9.23
C VAL A 157 -18.91 0.56 8.66
N GLY A 158 -17.93 0.12 9.46
CA GLY A 158 -16.53 0.15 9.06
C GLY A 158 -16.24 -0.70 7.81
N PRO A 159 -15.17 -0.39 7.05
CA PRO A 159 -14.91 -0.99 5.74
C PRO A 159 -14.73 -2.51 5.80
N ALA A 160 -14.22 -3.03 6.92
CA ALA A 160 -14.05 -4.45 7.17
C ALA A 160 -15.37 -5.22 7.16
N TRP A 161 -16.41 -4.68 7.81
CA TRP A 161 -17.75 -5.29 7.85
C TRP A 161 -18.42 -5.27 6.48
N THR A 162 -18.31 -4.15 5.77
CA THR A 162 -18.82 -4.04 4.39
C THR A 162 -18.12 -5.04 3.46
N GLY A 163 -16.79 -5.21 3.56
CA GLY A 163 -16.04 -6.20 2.79
C GLY A 163 -16.41 -7.65 3.14
N LEU A 164 -16.65 -7.94 4.42
CA LEU A 164 -17.10 -9.26 4.88
C LEU A 164 -18.49 -9.58 4.34
N ALA A 165 -19.44 -8.65 4.45
CA ALA A 165 -20.80 -8.80 3.92
C ALA A 165 -20.79 -9.04 2.40
N ALA A 166 -19.99 -8.26 1.66
CA ALA A 166 -19.80 -8.46 0.23
C ALA A 166 -19.25 -9.86 -0.10
N SER A 167 -18.26 -10.34 0.68
CA SER A 167 -17.68 -11.68 0.51
C SER A 167 -18.73 -12.78 0.72
N VAL A 168 -19.58 -12.66 1.74
CA VAL A 168 -20.69 -13.59 1.98
C VAL A 168 -21.68 -13.59 0.82
N ILE A 169 -22.03 -12.41 0.29
CA ILE A 169 -22.96 -12.27 -0.84
C ILE A 169 -22.41 -12.97 -2.10
N VAL A 170 -21.11 -12.82 -2.38
CA VAL A 170 -20.44 -13.42 -3.54
C VAL A 170 -20.41 -14.95 -3.47
N MET A 171 -20.37 -15.51 -2.26
CA MET A 171 -20.38 -16.96 -2.00
C MET A 171 -21.78 -17.57 -1.93
N LEU A 172 -22.86 -16.77 -1.93
CA LEU A 172 -24.22 -17.31 -1.87
C LEU A 172 -24.51 -18.15 -3.13
N PRO A 173 -25.08 -19.37 -2.99
CA PRO A 173 -25.26 -20.31 -4.10
C PRO A 173 -26.20 -19.81 -5.21
N ARG A 174 -26.97 -18.75 -4.98
CA ARG A 174 -27.85 -18.11 -5.98
C ARG A 174 -27.22 -16.89 -6.67
N VAL A 175 -26.12 -16.37 -6.13
CA VAL A 175 -25.39 -15.20 -6.65
C VAL A 175 -24.14 -15.67 -7.41
N GLY A 176 -23.46 -16.70 -6.90
CA GLY A 176 -22.69 -17.67 -7.70
C GLY A 176 -21.47 -17.12 -8.44
N PHE A 177 -20.70 -16.20 -7.85
CA PHE A 177 -19.48 -15.69 -8.50
C PHE A 177 -18.22 -16.49 -8.15
N ILE A 178 -18.16 -17.07 -6.94
CA ILE A 178 -16.99 -17.77 -6.44
C ILE A 178 -17.44 -19.00 -5.65
N THR A 179 -16.84 -20.14 -5.94
CA THR A 179 -17.03 -21.40 -5.21
C THR A 179 -16.31 -21.38 -3.86
N GLY A 180 -16.71 -22.26 -2.93
CA GLY A 180 -16.00 -22.39 -1.65
C GLY A 180 -14.51 -22.74 -1.81
N GLU A 181 -14.16 -23.51 -2.85
CA GLU A 181 -12.78 -23.87 -3.17
C GLU A 181 -11.97 -22.66 -3.68
N GLU A 182 -12.54 -21.87 -4.59
CA GLU A 182 -11.92 -20.64 -5.09
C GLU A 182 -11.74 -19.59 -3.98
N PHE A 183 -12.71 -19.50 -3.06
CA PHE A 183 -12.57 -18.66 -1.87
C PHE A 183 -11.43 -19.14 -0.96
N SER A 184 -11.40 -20.44 -0.65
CA SER A 184 -10.34 -21.04 0.19
C SER A 184 -8.94 -20.86 -0.42
N ALA A 185 -8.82 -21.02 -1.74
CA ALA A 185 -7.56 -20.79 -2.45
C ALA A 185 -7.17 -19.30 -2.53
N GLY A 186 -8.15 -18.39 -2.60
CA GLY A 186 -7.92 -16.95 -2.67
C GLY A 186 -7.60 -16.31 -1.31
N VAL A 187 -8.12 -16.85 -0.21
CA VAL A 187 -7.88 -16.33 1.14
C VAL A 187 -6.49 -16.72 1.62
N ASN A 188 -5.66 -15.72 1.88
CA ASN A 188 -4.33 -15.94 2.42
C ASN A 188 -4.38 -16.11 3.94
N MET A 189 -4.70 -17.32 4.42
CA MET A 189 -4.79 -17.62 5.86
C MET A 189 -3.48 -17.35 6.61
N ARG A 190 -2.33 -17.47 5.91
CA ARG A 190 -1.03 -17.08 6.43
C ARG A 190 -0.98 -15.58 6.79
N THR A 191 -1.62 -14.73 6.00
CA THR A 191 -1.74 -13.29 6.30
C THR A 191 -2.62 -13.06 7.53
N CYS A 192 -3.75 -13.76 7.67
CA CYS A 192 -4.60 -13.65 8.85
C CYS A 192 -3.87 -14.06 10.13
N ILE A 193 -3.19 -15.21 10.13
CA ILE A 193 -2.39 -15.69 11.26
C ILE A 193 -1.22 -14.73 11.55
N TYR A 194 -0.57 -14.22 10.51
CA TYR A 194 0.52 -13.27 10.64
C TYR A 194 0.07 -11.93 11.26
N VAL A 195 -1.05 -11.38 10.80
CA VAL A 195 -1.65 -10.15 11.36
C VAL A 195 -2.05 -10.39 12.82
N ALA A 196 -2.71 -11.51 13.11
CA ALA A 196 -3.06 -11.87 14.49
C ALA A 196 -1.82 -12.01 15.40
N GLY A 197 -0.77 -12.68 14.92
CA GLY A 197 0.47 -12.86 15.67
C GLY A 197 1.22 -11.56 15.92
N ILE A 198 1.27 -10.66 14.92
CA ILE A 198 1.92 -9.36 15.06
C ILE A 198 1.13 -8.41 15.97
N LEU A 199 -0.20 -8.39 15.85
CA LEU A 199 -1.05 -7.62 16.77
C LEU A 199 -0.92 -8.16 18.20
N GLY A 200 -0.86 -9.48 18.38
CA GLY A 200 -0.59 -10.11 19.67
C GLY A 200 0.77 -9.71 20.23
N LEU A 201 1.82 -9.73 19.41
CA LEU A 201 3.16 -9.27 19.81
C LEU A 201 3.15 -7.78 20.19
N ALA A 202 2.46 -6.94 19.42
CA ALA A 202 2.33 -5.51 19.69
C ALA A 202 1.66 -5.27 21.06
N ILE A 203 0.61 -6.02 21.39
CA ILE A 203 -0.05 -5.98 22.70
C ILE A 203 0.90 -6.44 23.81
N VAL A 204 1.70 -7.49 23.58
CA VAL A 204 2.70 -7.92 24.57
C VAL A 204 3.75 -6.82 24.78
N VAL A 205 4.24 -6.17 23.72
CA VAL A 205 5.23 -5.08 23.81
C VAL A 205 4.67 -3.87 24.58
N THR A 206 3.39 -3.52 24.39
CA THR A 206 2.75 -2.45 25.16
C THR A 206 2.52 -2.83 26.61
N GLN A 207 1.99 -4.03 26.89
CA GLN A 207 1.69 -4.47 28.25
C GLN A 207 2.94 -4.77 29.10
N THR A 208 4.03 -5.20 28.47
CA THR A 208 5.30 -5.48 29.17
C THR A 208 6.13 -4.22 29.46
N GLY A 209 5.71 -3.05 28.97
CA GLY A 209 6.46 -1.80 29.15
C GLY A 209 7.72 -1.67 28.26
N ILE A 210 7.96 -2.64 27.36
CA ILE A 210 9.06 -2.58 26.37
C ILE A 210 8.83 -1.42 25.40
N GLY A 211 7.59 -1.17 25.00
CA GLY A 211 7.23 -0.04 24.13
C GLY A 211 7.73 1.29 24.71
N PRO A 212 7.29 1.70 25.91
CA PRO A 212 7.82 2.88 26.61
C PRO A 212 9.35 2.94 26.71
N ALA A 213 10.02 1.84 27.07
CA ALA A 213 11.49 1.80 27.19
C ALA A 213 12.22 2.04 25.86
N VAL A 214 11.73 1.43 24.76
CA VAL A 214 12.27 1.64 23.41
C VAL A 214 11.94 3.04 22.91
N GLY A 215 10.73 3.52 23.20
CA GLY A 215 10.28 4.88 22.94
C GLY A 215 11.23 5.90 23.57
N GLU A 216 11.48 5.83 24.88
CA GLU A 216 12.40 6.73 25.57
C GLU A 216 13.84 6.67 25.02
N ALA A 217 14.33 5.49 24.65
CA ALA A 217 15.65 5.35 24.04
C ALA A 217 15.72 6.03 22.67
N LEU A 218 14.66 5.93 21.86
CA LEU A 218 14.53 6.63 20.58
C LEU A 218 14.39 8.16 20.80
N LEU A 219 13.58 8.59 21.76
CA LEU A 219 13.37 10.00 22.09
C LEU A 219 14.67 10.71 22.50
N LYS A 220 15.59 10.03 23.19
CA LYS A 220 16.90 10.59 23.58
C LYS A 220 17.84 10.88 22.40
N ILE A 221 17.63 10.20 21.28
CA ILE A 221 18.50 10.30 20.10
C ILE A 221 17.89 11.23 19.06
N MET A 222 16.57 11.43 19.08
CA MET A 222 15.85 12.13 18.03
C MET A 222 15.54 13.60 18.38
N PRO A 223 15.71 14.53 17.43
CA PRO A 223 15.38 15.94 17.60
C PRO A 223 13.87 16.15 17.44
N LEU A 224 13.06 15.53 18.31
CA LEU A 224 11.62 15.76 18.36
C LEU A 224 11.37 16.99 19.21
N ASP A 225 10.83 18.01 18.58
CA ASP A 225 10.63 19.33 19.17
C ASP A 225 9.32 19.92 18.64
N ALA A 226 8.49 20.41 19.57
CA ALA A 226 7.23 21.07 19.24
C ALA A 226 7.45 22.39 18.49
N ASP A 227 8.58 23.07 18.74
CA ASP A 227 8.92 24.33 18.09
C ASP A 227 9.44 24.14 16.65
N ARG A 228 9.69 22.90 16.24
CA ARG A 228 10.20 22.55 14.90
C ARG A 228 9.40 21.40 14.27
N PRO A 229 8.14 21.67 13.86
CA PRO A 229 7.24 20.64 13.36
C PRO A 229 7.79 19.91 12.12
N PHE A 230 8.51 20.59 11.23
CA PHE A 230 9.10 19.93 10.05
C PHE A 230 10.19 18.91 10.42
N THR A 231 11.09 19.22 11.36
CA THR A 231 12.11 18.26 11.81
C THR A 231 11.49 17.10 12.57
N SER A 232 10.43 17.35 13.34
CA SER A 232 9.65 16.31 14.01
C SER A 232 8.98 15.37 12.99
N PHE A 233 8.36 15.90 11.93
CA PHE A 233 7.78 15.10 10.85
C PHE A 233 8.83 14.24 10.12
N LEU A 234 9.99 14.84 9.81
CA LEU A 234 11.11 14.14 9.19
C LEU A 234 11.65 13.03 10.10
N ALA A 235 11.81 13.31 11.39
CA ALA A 235 12.25 12.35 12.40
C ALA A 235 11.29 11.17 12.50
N LEU A 236 9.98 11.43 12.63
CA LEU A 236 8.94 10.40 12.69
C LEU A 236 8.95 9.48 11.46
N THR A 237 9.08 10.07 10.27
CA THR A 237 9.23 9.30 9.03
C THR A 237 10.54 8.48 9.02
N GLY A 238 11.62 9.07 9.53
CA GLY A 238 12.91 8.43 9.67
C GLY A 238 12.86 7.19 10.57
N ILE A 239 12.11 7.25 11.68
CA ILE A 239 11.87 6.09 12.56
C ILE A 239 11.23 4.96 11.77
N THR A 240 10.12 5.24 11.07
CA THR A 240 9.42 4.23 10.28
C THR A 240 10.36 3.58 9.25
N THR A 241 11.22 4.39 8.64
CA THR A 241 12.22 3.95 7.66
C THR A 241 13.31 3.08 8.29
N ALA A 242 13.80 3.44 9.47
CA ALA A 242 14.76 2.64 10.22
C ALA A 242 14.15 1.32 10.68
N LEU A 243 12.89 1.34 11.14
CA LEU A 243 12.15 0.13 11.50
C LEU A 243 12.02 -0.81 10.30
N ASN A 244 11.78 -0.31 9.07
CA ASN A 244 11.74 -1.15 7.86
C ASN A 244 13.05 -1.92 7.60
N PHE A 245 14.20 -1.53 8.16
CA PHE A 245 15.43 -2.33 8.02
C PHE A 245 15.43 -3.55 8.93
N ILE A 246 14.83 -3.42 10.12
CA ILE A 246 14.81 -4.44 11.17
C ILE A 246 13.62 -5.39 10.98
N MET A 247 12.48 -4.85 10.55
CA MET A 247 11.25 -5.59 10.31
C MET A 247 10.71 -5.32 8.90
N THR A 248 9.86 -6.21 8.40
CA THR A 248 9.21 -6.00 7.10
C THR A 248 8.21 -4.85 7.17
N ALA A 249 7.86 -4.28 6.02
CA ALA A 249 6.88 -3.19 5.92
C ALA A 249 5.50 -3.55 6.52
N ASN A 250 5.17 -4.84 6.62
CA ASN A 250 3.93 -5.29 7.25
C ASN A 250 4.01 -5.29 8.78
N GLY A 251 5.21 -5.38 9.37
CA GLY A 251 5.42 -5.39 10.81
C GLY A 251 5.61 -3.99 11.40
N VAL A 252 6.13 -3.03 10.62
CA VAL A 252 6.37 -1.65 11.07
C VAL A 252 5.16 -1.03 11.74
N PRO A 253 3.94 -1.11 11.19
CA PRO A 253 2.82 -0.42 11.80
C PRO A 253 2.42 -0.95 13.17
N ALA A 254 2.71 -2.21 13.46
CA ALA A 254 2.38 -2.79 14.76
C ALA A 254 3.24 -2.21 15.89
N LEU A 255 4.54 -2.04 15.65
CA LEU A 255 5.43 -1.41 16.63
C LEU A 255 5.30 0.11 16.62
N TYR A 256 5.26 0.73 15.44
CA TYR A 256 5.20 2.19 15.36
C TYR A 256 3.91 2.73 15.97
N THR A 257 2.75 2.12 15.65
CA THR A 257 1.46 2.56 16.18
C THR A 257 1.41 2.44 17.69
N THR A 258 1.97 1.40 18.28
CA THR A 258 1.98 1.26 19.75
C THR A 258 2.82 2.32 20.46
N LEU A 259 3.80 2.92 19.76
CA LEU A 259 4.64 4.01 20.25
C LEU A 259 4.08 5.40 19.90
N ALA A 260 2.98 5.47 19.13
CA ALA A 260 2.50 6.72 18.57
C ALA A 260 2.10 7.76 19.63
N GLN A 261 1.61 7.32 20.79
CA GLN A 261 1.30 8.20 21.92
C GLN A 261 2.54 8.94 22.43
N ASN A 262 3.64 8.23 22.67
CA ASN A 262 4.89 8.83 23.14
C ASN A 262 5.45 9.83 22.11
N PHE A 263 5.32 9.50 20.82
CA PHE A 263 5.70 10.39 19.73
C PHE A 263 4.79 11.62 19.63
N SER A 264 3.49 11.47 19.85
CA SER A 264 2.52 12.57 19.90
C SER A 264 2.86 13.54 21.03
N GLU A 265 3.14 13.03 22.22
CA GLU A 265 3.53 13.84 23.38
C GLU A 265 4.87 14.56 23.16
N ALA A 266 5.85 13.90 22.53
CA ALA A 266 7.16 14.50 22.26
C ALA A 266 7.14 15.55 21.14
N THR A 267 6.23 15.44 20.17
CA THR A 267 6.18 16.34 19.01
C THR A 267 5.10 17.41 19.09
N GLY A 268 4.12 17.24 19.97
CA GLY A 268 2.92 18.09 20.02
C GLY A 268 1.89 17.79 18.92
N PHE A 269 2.17 16.86 18.00
CA PHE A 269 1.22 16.50 16.95
C PHE A 269 0.05 15.68 17.47
N PRO A 270 -1.14 15.80 16.86
CA PRO A 270 -2.27 14.92 17.18
C PRO A 270 -1.90 13.44 16.97
N LEU A 271 -2.31 12.58 17.89
CA LEU A 271 -2.04 11.12 17.84
C LEU A 271 -2.38 10.51 16.48
N LEU A 272 -3.56 10.84 15.94
CA LEU A 272 -3.99 10.35 14.62
C LEU A 272 -2.99 10.74 13.53
N SER A 273 -2.45 11.95 13.57
CA SER A 273 -1.50 12.43 12.58
C SER A 273 -0.18 11.70 12.66
N VAL A 274 0.33 11.43 13.87
CA VAL A 274 1.51 10.58 14.07
C VAL A 274 1.28 9.18 13.49
N ILE A 275 0.12 8.58 13.76
CA ILE A 275 -0.26 7.27 13.18
C ILE A 275 -0.31 7.36 11.64
N MET A 276 -0.73 8.47 11.05
CA MET A 276 -0.78 8.61 9.59
C MET A 276 0.59 8.89 8.94
N ILE A 277 1.53 9.54 9.63
CA ILE A 277 2.88 9.86 9.10
C ILE A 277 3.62 8.58 8.70
N GLN A 278 3.45 7.49 9.45
CA GLN A 278 4.13 6.23 9.18
C GLN A 278 3.78 5.62 7.80
N VAL A 279 2.64 6.01 7.20
CA VAL A 279 2.22 5.52 5.87
C VAL A 279 3.24 5.88 4.80
N LEU A 280 3.84 7.07 4.89
CA LEU A 280 4.90 7.49 3.97
C LEU A 280 6.13 6.58 4.12
N GLY A 281 6.50 6.22 5.34
CA GLY A 281 7.68 5.40 5.63
C GLY A 281 7.55 3.95 5.16
N TYR A 282 6.51 3.21 5.55
CA TYR A 282 6.38 1.80 5.13
C TYR A 282 6.00 1.62 3.66
N SER A 283 5.37 2.62 3.03
CA SER A 283 5.10 2.60 1.59
C SER A 283 6.35 2.91 0.74
N THR A 284 7.47 3.26 1.37
CA THR A 284 8.72 3.68 0.70
C THR A 284 9.87 2.77 1.12
N PRO A 285 9.86 1.49 0.69
CA PRO A 285 10.98 0.61 0.95
C PRO A 285 12.25 1.15 0.26
N LEU A 286 13.37 1.10 0.96
CA LEU A 286 14.71 1.41 0.45
C LEU A 286 15.31 0.21 -0.30
N LEU A 287 14.96 -1.00 0.15
CA LEU A 287 15.44 -2.26 -0.43
C LEU A 287 14.26 -3.19 -0.74
N PRO A 288 14.30 -3.95 -1.85
CA PRO A 288 13.18 -4.80 -2.27
C PRO A 288 12.70 -5.80 -1.23
N TYR A 289 13.60 -6.34 -0.39
CA TYR A 289 13.24 -7.35 0.62
C TYR A 289 12.27 -6.82 1.69
N GLN A 290 12.26 -5.51 1.92
CA GLN A 290 11.40 -4.87 2.94
C GLN A 290 9.91 -5.01 2.56
N ALA A 291 9.63 -5.15 1.27
CA ALA A 291 8.29 -5.32 0.72
C ALA A 291 8.19 -6.63 -0.07
N SER A 292 7.64 -7.67 0.57
CA SER A 292 7.48 -8.99 -0.05
C SER A 292 6.75 -8.98 -1.41
N PRO A 293 5.75 -8.11 -1.68
CA PRO A 293 5.13 -8.06 -3.00
C PRO A 293 6.11 -7.64 -4.11
N ILE A 294 7.04 -6.73 -3.81
CA ILE A 294 8.06 -6.30 -4.78
C ILE A 294 8.95 -7.48 -5.16
N VAL A 295 9.38 -8.28 -4.18
CA VAL A 295 10.19 -9.49 -4.42
C VAL A 295 9.44 -10.50 -5.29
N VAL A 296 8.15 -10.72 -5.04
CA VAL A 296 7.34 -11.62 -5.86
C VAL A 296 7.20 -11.12 -7.29
N ALA A 297 6.94 -9.83 -7.49
CA ALA A 297 6.90 -9.24 -8.83
C ALA A 297 8.25 -9.40 -9.56
N MET A 298 9.36 -9.19 -8.85
CA MET A 298 10.69 -9.38 -9.41
C MET A 298 10.95 -10.85 -9.77
N GLY A 299 10.52 -11.79 -8.93
CA GLY A 299 10.66 -13.23 -9.19
C GLY A 299 9.85 -13.67 -10.43
N LEU A 300 8.57 -13.30 -10.49
CA LEU A 300 7.71 -13.61 -11.63
C LEU A 300 8.19 -12.92 -12.92
N GLY A 301 8.67 -11.67 -12.81
CA GLY A 301 9.23 -10.92 -13.91
C GLY A 301 10.66 -11.29 -14.29
N LYS A 302 11.31 -12.21 -13.55
CA LYS A 302 12.75 -12.54 -13.68
C LYS A 302 13.64 -11.30 -13.69
N VAL A 303 13.27 -10.28 -12.91
CA VAL A 303 13.97 -9.00 -12.83
C VAL A 303 15.25 -9.19 -12.01
N PRO A 304 16.44 -8.77 -12.50
CA PRO A 304 17.66 -8.87 -11.73
C PRO A 304 17.58 -7.99 -10.48
N ALA A 305 18.14 -8.47 -9.37
CA ALA A 305 18.11 -7.78 -8.08
C ALA A 305 18.60 -6.32 -8.17
N ARG A 306 19.66 -6.08 -8.96
CA ARG A 306 20.22 -4.75 -9.21
C ARG A 306 19.19 -3.77 -9.80
N ALA A 307 18.37 -4.21 -10.76
CA ALA A 307 17.35 -3.36 -11.38
C ALA A 307 16.27 -2.96 -10.37
N GLY A 308 15.79 -3.92 -9.57
CA GLY A 308 14.84 -3.65 -8.49
C GLY A 308 15.40 -2.70 -7.43
N MET A 309 16.66 -2.90 -7.01
CA MET A 309 17.32 -2.05 -6.02
C MET A 309 17.54 -0.62 -6.52
N VAL A 310 17.96 -0.44 -7.78
CA VAL A 310 18.13 0.91 -8.37
C VAL A 310 16.81 1.67 -8.39
N LEU A 311 15.70 1.02 -8.79
CA LEU A 311 14.39 1.67 -8.76
C LEU A 311 13.94 1.98 -7.33
N CYS A 312 14.17 1.05 -6.39
CA CYS A 312 13.84 1.23 -4.97
C CYS A 312 14.52 2.48 -4.39
N LEU A 313 15.85 2.59 -4.59
CA LEU A 313 16.63 3.72 -4.10
C LEU A 313 16.27 5.02 -4.83
N ALA A 314 16.10 5.00 -6.15
CA ALA A 314 15.73 6.19 -6.92
C ALA A 314 14.38 6.75 -6.47
N LEU A 315 13.38 5.87 -6.26
CA LEU A 315 12.06 6.27 -5.81
C LEU A 315 12.06 6.69 -4.35
N ALA A 316 12.86 6.06 -3.49
CA ALA A 316 13.02 6.48 -2.10
C ALA A 316 13.65 7.88 -2.02
N ILE A 317 14.71 8.15 -2.78
CA ILE A 317 15.34 9.49 -2.87
C ILE A 317 14.32 10.51 -3.36
N ALA A 318 13.59 10.22 -4.44
CA ALA A 318 12.55 11.12 -4.93
C ALA A 318 11.43 11.34 -3.88
N THR A 319 11.08 10.30 -3.13
CA THR A 319 10.06 10.40 -2.07
C THR A 319 10.55 11.28 -0.92
N TYR A 320 11.76 11.08 -0.41
CA TYR A 320 12.27 11.88 0.72
C TYR A 320 12.61 13.32 0.33
N LEU A 321 13.10 13.56 -0.89
CA LEU A 321 13.49 14.91 -1.32
C LEU A 321 12.31 15.74 -1.83
N VAL A 322 11.32 15.11 -2.48
CA VAL A 322 10.22 15.82 -3.14
C VAL A 322 8.89 15.55 -2.46
N LEU A 323 8.54 14.28 -2.22
CA LEU A 323 7.22 13.95 -1.68
C LEU A 323 7.09 14.25 -0.20
N LEU A 324 8.11 14.02 0.62
CA LEU A 324 8.07 14.30 2.05
C LEU A 324 7.75 15.77 2.38
N PRO A 325 8.42 16.78 1.78
CA PRO A 325 8.05 18.17 2.05
C PRO A 325 6.65 18.50 1.52
N LEU A 326 6.21 17.90 0.41
CA LEU A 326 4.85 18.08 -0.11
C LEU A 326 3.79 17.41 0.76
N ASP A 327 4.10 16.26 1.35
CA ASP A 327 3.24 15.53 2.28
C ASP A 327 3.08 16.33 3.57
N TYR A 328 4.19 16.87 4.10
CA TYR A 328 4.15 17.80 5.23
C TYR A 328 3.25 19.02 4.94
N LEU A 329 3.43 19.68 3.79
CA LEU A 329 2.59 20.80 3.40
C LEU A 329 1.12 20.41 3.26
N TRP A 330 0.82 19.23 2.72
CA TRP A 330 -0.54 18.72 2.58
C TRP A 330 -1.19 18.46 3.94
N PHE A 331 -0.45 17.84 4.87
CA PHE A 331 -0.89 17.64 6.24
C PHE A 331 -1.15 18.97 6.96
N SER A 332 -0.30 19.98 6.77
CA SER A 332 -0.51 21.32 7.33
C SER A 332 -1.74 22.02 6.74
N VAL A 333 -1.95 21.93 5.42
CA VAL A 333 -3.13 22.53 4.73
C VAL A 333 -4.44 21.90 5.23
N LEU A 334 -4.42 20.59 5.54
CA LEU A 334 -5.56 19.90 6.11
C LEU A 334 -5.76 20.16 7.61
N GLY A 335 -4.93 20.97 8.25
CA GLY A 335 -4.99 21.26 9.68
C GLY A 335 -4.73 20.03 10.55
N ARG A 336 -3.88 19.12 10.07
CA ARG A 336 -3.56 17.85 10.74
C ARG A 336 -2.22 17.87 11.49
N LEU A 337 -1.46 18.96 11.44
CA LEU A 337 -0.19 19.12 12.18
C LEU A 337 -0.30 20.25 13.19
#